data_AF-A0AAE4IRL9-F1
#
_entry.id   AF-A0AAE4IRL9-F1
#
_cell.length_a   1.000
_cell.length_b   1.000
_cell.length_c   1.000
_cell.angle_alpha   90.00
_cell.angle_beta   90.00
_cell.angle_gamma   90.00
#
_symmetry.space_group_name_H-M   'P 1'
#
loop_
_entity.id
_entity.type
_entity.pdbx_description
1 polymer ?
#
loop_
_entity_poly.entity_id
_entity_poly.type
_entity_poly.pdbx_seq_one_letter_code
_entity_poly.pdbx_strand_id
1 'polypeptide(L)' 'MTLKDKINSDIKNAMKAKEREKLEALRSIKSAILNAESEKAGSELNEEKELGMLQKLLKQRKDSAELYK' A
#
# COMPACT_ATOMS: atom_id res chain seq x y z
N MET A 1 -5.14 7.71 -13.70
CA MET A 1 -4.58 7.99 -12.36
C MET A 1 -4.20 6.65 -11.77
N THR A 2 -2.91 6.42 -11.53
CA THR A 2 -2.41 5.11 -11.07
C THR A 2 -2.76 4.87 -9.60
N LEU A 3 -2.69 3.63 -9.11
CA LEU A 3 -2.84 3.35 -7.68
C LEU A 3 -1.80 4.14 -6.86
N LYS A 4 -0.56 4.24 -7.36
CA LYS A 4 0.51 5.02 -6.74
C LYS A 4 0.15 6.49 -6.59
N ASP A 5 -0.43 7.10 -7.62
CA ASP A 5 -0.90 8.50 -7.57
C ASP A 5 -2.01 8.68 -6.54
N LYS A 6 -2.95 7.72 -6.48
CA LYS A 6 -4.03 7.71 -5.50
C LYS A 6 -3.49 7.65 -4.07
N ILE A 7 -2.59 6.70 -3.79
CA ILE A 7 -1.97 6.56 -2.47
C ILE A 7 -1.18 7.82 -2.09
N ASN A 8 -0.45 8.43 -3.03
CA ASN A 8 0.26 9.69 -2.75
C ASN A 8 -0.69 10.85 -2.40
N SER A 9 -1.83 10.95 -3.08
CA SER A 9 -2.86 11.94 -2.77
C SER A 9 -3.46 11.68 -1.38
N ASP A 10 -3.82 10.43 -1.10
CA ASP A 10 -4.42 10.03 0.17
C ASP A 10 -3.46 10.22 1.35
N ILE A 11 -2.15 10.01 1.16
CA ILE A 11 -1.12 10.33 2.17
C ILE A 11 -1.16 11.82 2.51
N LYS A 12 -1.19 12.70 1.50
CA LYS A 12 -1.26 14.15 1.72
C LYS A 12 -2.53 14.53 2.48
N ASN A 13 -3.65 13.91 2.14
CA ASN A 13 -4.93 14.15 2.81
C ASN A 13 -4.90 13.66 4.26
N ALA A 14 -4.39 12.46 4.52
CA ALA A 14 -4.25 11.89 5.87
C ALA A 14 -3.29 12.73 6.74
N MET A 15 -2.22 13.27 6.16
CA MET A 15 -1.32 14.19 6.86
C MET A 15 -2.04 15.48 7.29
N LYS A 16 -2.81 16.09 6.39
CA LYS A 16 -3.60 17.31 6.70
C LYS A 16 -4.67 17.04 7.76
N ALA A 17 -5.34 15.89 7.67
CA ALA A 17 -6.39 15.46 8.59
C ALA A 17 -5.85 14.90 9.92
N LYS A 18 -4.52 14.76 10.07
CA LYS A 18 -3.85 14.18 11.24
C LYS A 18 -4.31 12.74 11.58
N GLU A 19 -4.70 11.97 10.56
CA GLU A 19 -5.15 10.59 10.67
C GLU A 19 -3.94 9.63 10.77
N ARG A 20 -3.36 9.49 11.97
CA ARG A 20 -2.10 8.73 12.18
C ARG A 20 -2.16 7.29 11.68
N GLU A 21 -3.17 6.52 12.08
CA GLU A 21 -3.29 5.10 11.71
C GLU A 21 -3.44 4.92 10.19
N LYS A 22 -4.29 5.75 9.57
CA LYS A 22 -4.48 5.73 8.12
C LYS A 22 -3.22 6.14 7.37
N LEU A 23 -2.51 7.16 7.86
CA LEU A 23 -1.25 7.62 7.28
C LEU A 23 -0.19 6.52 7.30
N GLU A 24 -0.10 5.77 8.39
CA GLU A 24 0.81 4.63 8.51
C GLU A 24 0.45 3.50 7.54
N ALA A 25 -0.83 3.12 7.46
CA ALA A 25 -1.32 2.14 6.51
C ALA A 25 -1.03 2.53 5.05
N LEU A 26 -1.28 3.80 4.69
CA LEU A 26 -1.02 4.32 3.34
C LEU A 26 0.47 4.34 3.00
N ARG A 27 1.34 4.71 3.94
CA ARG A 27 2.80 4.66 3.77
C ARG A 27 3.31 3.24 3.58
N SER A 28 2.77 2.29 4.34
CA SER A 28 3.07 0.87 4.19
C SER A 28 2.71 0.36 2.78
N ILE A 29 1.52 0.73 2.26
CA ILE A 29 1.12 0.39 0.89
C ILE A 29 2.08 1.01 -0.14
N LYS A 30 2.44 2.29 0.02
CA LYS A 30 3.41 2.96 -0.88
C LYS A 30 4.76 2.24 -0.91
N SER A 31 5.26 1.77 0.23
CA SER A 31 6.51 1.00 0.29
C SER A 31 6.40 -0.31 -0.48
N ALA A 32 5.27 -1.01 -0.37
CA ALA A 32 5.06 -2.26 -1.10
C ALA A 32 5.00 -2.05 -2.62
N ILE A 33 4.38 -0.95 -3.07
CA ILE A 33 4.37 -0.53 -4.48
C ILE A 33 5.80 -0.34 -5.00
N LEU A 34 6.61 0.44 -4.30
CA LEU A 34 8.01 0.70 -4.69
C LEU A 34 8.86 -0.57 -4.74
N ASN A 35 8.65 -1.48 -3.78
CA ASN A 35 9.37 -2.76 -3.78
C ASN A 35 9.03 -3.60 -5.00
N ALA A 36 7.75 -3.69 -5.37
CA ALA A 36 7.35 -4.50 -6.52
C ALA A 36 7.72 -3.86 -7.87
N GLU A 37 7.78 -2.53 -7.97
CA GLU A 37 8.37 -1.82 -9.13
C GLU A 37 9.87 -2.12 -9.26
N SER A 38 10.57 -2.23 -8.13
CA SER A 38 12.01 -2.51 -8.07
C SER A 38 12.35 -3.95 -8.46
N GLU A 39 11.52 -4.92 -8.05
CA GLU A 39 11.66 -6.34 -8.43
C GLU A 39 11.53 -6.58 -9.95
N LYS A 40 10.87 -5.67 -10.67
CA LYS A 40 10.60 -5.81 -12.11
C LYS A 40 11.42 -4.86 -13.00
N ALA A 41 12.56 -4.36 -12.51
CA ALA A 41 13.46 -3.49 -13.26
C ALA A 41 12.74 -2.33 -13.97
N GLY A 42 11.87 -1.61 -13.25
CA GLY A 42 11.31 -0.34 -13.72
C GLY A 42 10.09 -0.45 -14.64
N SER A 43 9.43 -1.60 -14.75
CA SER A 43 8.13 -1.70 -15.40
C SER A 43 7.00 -1.32 -14.43
N GLU A 44 6.08 -0.46 -14.88
CA GLU A 44 4.87 -0.12 -14.13
C GLU A 44 4.08 -1.40 -13.78
N LEU A 45 3.56 -1.46 -12.56
CA LEU A 45 2.69 -2.55 -12.14
C LEU A 45 1.40 -2.48 -12.96
N ASN A 46 1.01 -3.60 -13.58
CA ASN A 46 -0.33 -3.73 -14.14
C ASN A 46 -1.35 -3.88 -13.01
N GLU A 47 -2.60 -3.47 -13.27
CA GLU A 47 -3.68 -3.45 -12.28
C GLU A 47 -3.89 -4.79 -11.56
N GLU A 48 -3.74 -5.92 -12.27
CA GLU A 48 -3.84 -7.25 -11.67
C GLU A 48 -2.77 -7.51 -10.59
N LYS A 49 -1.53 -7.06 -10.82
CA LYS A 49 -0.45 -7.21 -9.82
C LYS A 49 -0.65 -6.25 -8.66
N GLU A 50 -1.16 -5.05 -8.92
CA GLU A 50 -1.53 -4.11 -7.87
C GLU A 50 -2.60 -4.72 -6.94
N LEU A 51 -3.65 -5.31 -7.52
CA LEU A 51 -4.69 -6.03 -6.76
C LEU A 51 -4.12 -7.22 -5.99
N GLY A 52 -3.30 -8.06 -6.63
CA GLY A 52 -2.67 -9.21 -5.97
C GLY A 52 -1.77 -8.80 -4.80
N MET A 53 -1.02 -7.71 -4.94
CA MET A 53 -0.22 -7.14 -3.84
C MET A 53 -1.12 -6.69 -2.69
N LEU A 54 -2.18 -5.93 -2.97
CA LEU A 54 -3.11 -5.45 -1.95
C LEU A 54 -3.78 -6.61 -1.20
N GLN A 55 -4.17 -7.67 -1.91
CA GLN A 55 -4.71 -8.89 -1.31
C GLN A 55 -3.70 -9.58 -0.39
N LYS A 56 -2.43 -9.69 -0.81
CA LYS A 56 -1.36 -10.25 0.02
C LYS A 56 -1.16 -9.44 1.31
N LEU A 57 -1.09 -8.11 1.19
CA LEU A 57 -0.96 -7.21 2.34
C LEU A 57 -2.17 -7.31 3.28
N LEU A 58 -3.39 -7.43 2.74
CA LEU A 58 -4.60 -7.63 3.54
C LEU A 58 -4.51 -8.94 4.33
N LYS A 59 -4.12 -10.04 3.67
CA LYS A 59 -3.96 -11.34 4.32
C LYS A 59 -2.93 -11.27 5.44
N GLN A 60 -1.74 -10.74 5.19
CA GLN A 60 -0.69 -10.59 6.21
C GLN A 60 -1.16 -9.82 7.45
N ARG A 61 -1.96 -8.77 7.26
CA ARG A 61 -2.49 -8.00 8.40
C ARG A 61 -3.57 -8.76 9.17
N LYS A 62 -4.43 -9.53 8.49
CA LYS A 62 -5.41 -10.40 9.15
C LYS A 62 -4.73 -11.51 9.94
N ASP A 63 -3.78 -12.21 9.33
CA ASP A 63 -3.03 -13.29 9.95
C ASP A 63 -2.26 -12.78 11.18
N SER A 64 -1.62 -11.60 11.08
CA SER A 64 -0.96 -10.96 12.23
C SER A 64 -1.94 -10.57 13.33
N ALA A 65 -3.09 -9.96 12.98
CA ALA A 65 -4.11 -9.60 13.96
C ALA A 65 -4.72 -10.81 14.68
N GLU A 66 -4.78 -11.97 14.02
CA GLU A 66 -5.20 -13.23 14.64
C GLU A 66 -4.12 -13.83 15.54
N LEU A 67 -2.85 -13.75 15.15
CA LEU A 67 -1.71 -14.27 15.92
C LEU A 67 -1.47 -13.51 17.23
N TYR A 68 -1.72 -12.20 17.27
CA TYR A 68 -1.51 -11.34 18.44
C TYR A 68 -2.80 -11.04 19.22
N LYS A 69 -3.87 -11.81 18.96
CA LYS A 69 -5.16 -11.69 19.66
C LYS A 69 -5.16 -12.43 20.99
#